data_AF-A0A535E8W0-F1
#
_entry.id   AF-A0A535E8W0-F1
#
_cell.length_a   1.000
_cell.length_b   1.000
_cell.length_c   1.000
_cell.angle_alpha   90.00
_cell.angle_beta   90.00
_cell.angle_gamma   90.00
#
_symmetry.space_group_name_H-M   'P 1'
#
loop_
_entity.id
_entity.type
_entity.pdbx_description
1 polymer ?
#
loop_
_entity_poly.entity_id
_entity_poly.type
_entity_poly.pdbx_seq_one_letter_code
_entity_poly.pdbx_strand_id
1 'polypeptide(L)'
;MVWEAVPNFSDGTDPALLDRLGTGPAVLDAHADADHDRCVVTMVEARLDRLAAAVFRRVALAVERIDLRAHSGVHPRVGAADVVPLVPLAGAPMDRTVAAARGLGERIWRELRVPVFFYAEAADGRRLADIRAGRVAPDLGGAAHPTAGAVCVGARRPLVAYNVVFAGLPLAAGRQVAAAMRELPGVQALAFVLPGGRTQVSMNLTRPDETAVPDAYARACELAGSRGAPELVGLCPAASAGPGCDGGLLEARIAGLVGRRGAAVARGELARRLAAEGRFLCDLATGPETVLEGAERAAALRGLLRGAGLATPDLEALLYAAVQGLRGAVPATTQARFRGRVQVLDRWLARGDL
;
A
#
# COMPACT_ATOMS: atom_id res chain seq x y z
N MET A 1 16.74 -0.69 6.18
CA MET A 1 15.88 -1.45 5.25
C MET A 1 14.48 -1.53 5.81
N VAL A 2 13.47 -1.51 4.96
CA VAL A 2 12.06 -1.55 5.35
C VAL A 2 11.29 -2.39 4.33
N TRP A 3 10.26 -3.11 4.78
CA TRP A 3 9.35 -3.84 3.90
C TRP A 3 7.92 -3.45 4.19
N GLU A 4 7.14 -3.38 3.12
CA GLU A 4 5.69 -3.25 3.16
C GLU A 4 5.04 -4.61 2.83
N ALA A 5 3.85 -4.84 3.39
CA ALA A 5 2.95 -5.88 2.92
C ALA A 5 1.57 -5.27 2.68
N VAL A 6 0.94 -5.67 1.58
CA VAL A 6 -0.38 -5.12 1.18
C VAL A 6 -1.41 -6.24 0.96
N PRO A 7 -1.68 -7.11 1.95
CA PRO A 7 -2.63 -8.20 1.78
C PRO A 7 -4.04 -7.71 1.46
N ASN A 8 -4.73 -8.45 0.60
CA ASN A 8 -6.09 -8.18 0.15
C ASN A 8 -7.00 -9.30 0.63
N PHE A 9 -8.13 -8.93 1.22
CA PHE A 9 -9.11 -9.85 1.79
C PHE A 9 -10.46 -9.67 1.10
N SER A 10 -11.17 -10.77 0.86
CA SER A 10 -12.50 -10.78 0.24
C SER A 10 -13.60 -10.60 1.28
N ASP A 11 -13.54 -9.48 1.99
CA ASP A 11 -14.59 -8.96 2.85
C ASP A 11 -14.40 -7.44 2.94
N GLY A 12 -15.45 -6.68 2.64
CA GLY A 12 -15.50 -5.23 2.79
C GLY A 12 -16.65 -4.76 3.67
N THR A 13 -17.30 -5.68 4.40
CA THR A 13 -18.61 -5.41 5.03
C THR A 13 -18.74 -5.89 6.48
N ASP A 14 -17.99 -6.89 6.98
CA ASP A 14 -18.01 -7.32 8.39
C ASP A 14 -17.15 -6.36 9.25
N PRO A 15 -17.75 -5.45 10.05
CA PRO A 15 -16.98 -4.45 10.79
C PRO A 15 -16.05 -5.07 11.83
N ALA A 16 -16.42 -6.21 12.42
CA ALA A 16 -15.62 -6.87 13.45
C ALA A 16 -14.39 -7.56 12.83
N LEU A 17 -14.54 -8.13 11.63
CA LEU A 17 -13.41 -8.66 10.87
C LEU A 17 -12.49 -7.52 10.40
N LEU A 18 -13.06 -6.47 9.82
CA LEU A 18 -12.31 -5.32 9.31
C LEU A 18 -11.49 -4.63 10.40
N ASP A 19 -12.04 -4.42 11.59
CA ASP A 19 -11.30 -3.87 12.74
C ASP A 19 -10.08 -4.75 13.09
N ARG A 20 -10.28 -6.07 13.18
CA ARG A 20 -9.18 -7.01 13.51
C ARG A 20 -8.12 -7.09 12.41
N LEU A 21 -8.50 -6.96 11.14
CA LEU A 21 -7.56 -6.92 10.02
C LEU A 21 -6.79 -5.59 10.00
N GLY A 22 -7.48 -4.48 10.26
CA GLY A 22 -6.98 -3.12 10.15
C GLY A 22 -6.26 -2.56 11.37
N THR A 23 -6.18 -3.32 12.47
CA THR A 23 -5.53 -2.86 13.71
C THR A 23 -4.24 -3.64 14.00
N GLY A 24 -3.26 -2.95 14.58
CA GLY A 24 -2.03 -3.59 15.06
C GLY A 24 -0.79 -2.73 14.88
N PRO A 25 0.33 -3.13 15.49
CA PRO A 25 1.52 -2.29 15.58
C PRO A 25 2.19 -2.04 14.23
N ALA A 26 1.97 -2.88 13.22
CA ALA A 26 2.54 -2.73 11.88
C ALA A 26 1.58 -2.14 10.85
N VAL A 27 0.31 -1.88 11.19
CA VAL A 27 -0.68 -1.40 10.22
C VAL A 27 -0.52 0.11 9.99
N LEU A 28 -0.43 0.48 8.71
CA LEU A 28 -0.43 1.85 8.23
C LEU A 28 -1.83 2.32 7.83
N ASP A 29 -2.56 1.45 7.15
CA ASP A 29 -3.86 1.74 6.57
C ASP A 29 -4.69 0.45 6.41
N ALA A 30 -6.02 0.61 6.44
CA ALA A 30 -6.98 -0.45 6.14
C ALA A 30 -8.12 0.15 5.33
N HIS A 31 -8.08 -0.08 4.02
CA HIS A 31 -9.05 0.43 3.08
C HIS A 31 -10.11 -0.65 2.81
N ALA A 32 -11.30 -0.46 3.38
CA ALA A 32 -12.45 -1.33 3.15
C ALA A 32 -13.39 -0.70 2.12
N ASP A 33 -13.80 -1.51 1.14
CA ASP A 33 -14.69 -1.12 0.05
C ASP A 33 -15.86 -2.10 0.02
N ALA A 34 -17.04 -1.61 0.41
CA ALA A 34 -18.27 -2.39 0.45
C ALA A 34 -18.82 -2.70 -0.96
N ASP A 35 -18.60 -1.82 -1.95
CA ASP A 35 -19.05 -2.04 -3.33
C ASP A 35 -18.27 -3.20 -3.98
N HIS A 36 -16.97 -3.29 -3.67
CA HIS A 36 -16.11 -4.37 -4.14
C HIS A 36 -16.06 -5.58 -3.18
N ASP A 37 -16.69 -5.48 -2.01
CA ASP A 37 -16.64 -6.43 -0.88
C ASP A 37 -15.20 -6.92 -0.62
N ARG A 38 -14.31 -5.95 -0.44
CA ARG A 38 -12.86 -6.15 -0.35
C ARG A 38 -12.24 -5.22 0.68
N CYS A 39 -11.24 -5.73 1.40
CA CYS A 39 -10.39 -4.97 2.28
C CYS A 39 -8.91 -5.07 1.85
N VAL A 40 -8.23 -3.94 1.78
CA VAL A 40 -6.80 -3.84 1.53
C VAL A 40 -6.14 -3.32 2.79
N VAL A 41 -5.27 -4.12 3.41
CA VAL A 41 -4.52 -3.70 4.59
C VAL A 41 -3.09 -3.40 4.17
N THR A 42 -2.59 -2.21 4.52
CA THR A 42 -1.19 -1.83 4.28
C THR A 42 -0.41 -1.91 5.59
N MET A 43 0.69 -2.64 5.59
CA MET A 43 1.52 -2.89 6.77
C MET A 43 2.99 -2.60 6.47
N VAL A 44 3.76 -2.20 7.48
CA VAL A 44 5.20 -1.94 7.35
C VAL A 44 5.99 -2.47 8.53
N GLU A 45 7.21 -2.94 8.29
CA GLU A 45 8.16 -3.29 9.34
C GLU A 45 9.62 -3.24 8.83
N ALA A 46 10.56 -2.89 9.72
CA ALA A 46 12.00 -2.95 9.44
C ALA A 46 12.56 -4.39 9.48
N ARG A 47 11.76 -5.33 9.98
CA ARG A 47 12.08 -6.75 10.18
C ARG A 47 11.11 -7.63 9.40
N LEU A 48 11.63 -8.21 8.32
CA LEU A 48 10.83 -8.99 7.36
C LEU A 48 10.18 -10.24 7.98
N ASP A 49 10.83 -10.89 8.95
CA ASP A 49 10.29 -12.02 9.72
C ASP A 49 9.04 -11.62 10.52
N ARG A 50 9.08 -10.45 11.17
CA ARG A 50 7.95 -9.90 11.92
C ARG A 50 6.80 -9.51 10.99
N LEU A 51 7.10 -8.92 9.84
CA LEU A 51 6.10 -8.58 8.83
C LEU A 51 5.38 -9.84 8.32
N ALA A 52 6.15 -10.84 7.87
CA ALA A 52 5.59 -12.10 7.37
C ALA A 52 4.74 -12.81 8.43
N ALA A 53 5.17 -12.82 9.69
CA ALA A 53 4.38 -13.38 10.79
C ALA A 53 3.07 -12.60 11.04
N ALA A 54 3.09 -11.27 10.93
CA ALA A 54 1.90 -10.44 11.10
C ALA A 54 0.91 -10.56 9.94
N VAL A 55 1.42 -10.75 8.72
CA VAL A 55 0.62 -11.07 7.52
C VAL A 55 0.00 -12.45 7.66
N PHE A 56 0.78 -13.48 8.03
CA PHE A 56 0.27 -14.84 8.23
C PHE A 56 -0.90 -14.89 9.21
N ARG A 57 -0.82 -14.17 10.34
CA ARG A 57 -1.92 -14.10 11.32
C ARG A 57 -3.21 -13.53 10.71
N ARG A 58 -3.13 -12.57 9.80
CA ARG A 58 -4.29 -12.01 9.10
C ARG A 58 -4.84 -12.95 8.05
N VAL A 59 -3.97 -13.65 7.32
CA VAL A 59 -4.39 -14.70 6.39
C VAL A 59 -5.13 -15.81 7.14
N ALA A 60 -4.59 -16.28 8.27
CA ALA A 60 -5.26 -17.27 9.11
C ALA A 60 -6.63 -16.79 9.60
N LEU A 61 -6.73 -15.54 10.05
CA LEU A 61 -7.99 -14.93 10.46
C LEU A 61 -9.01 -14.87 9.30
N ALA A 62 -8.57 -14.47 8.11
CA ALA A 62 -9.42 -14.41 6.93
C ALA A 62 -9.93 -15.80 6.52
N VAL A 63 -9.07 -16.82 6.56
CA VAL A 63 -9.44 -18.22 6.27
C VAL A 63 -10.47 -18.75 7.27
N GLU A 64 -10.37 -18.34 8.55
CA GLU A 64 -11.31 -18.72 9.60
C GLU A 64 -12.68 -18.03 9.44
N ARG A 65 -12.69 -16.76 9.01
CA ARG A 65 -13.85 -15.88 9.11
C ARG A 65 -14.62 -15.67 7.81
N ILE A 66 -13.98 -15.85 6.67
CA ILE A 66 -14.58 -15.59 5.35
C ILE A 66 -14.99 -16.91 4.70
N ASP A 67 -16.25 -16.97 4.26
CA ASP A 67 -16.76 -18.05 3.41
C ASP A 67 -17.07 -17.51 2.01
N LEU A 68 -16.22 -17.81 1.04
CA LEU A 68 -16.35 -17.34 -0.34
C LEU A 68 -17.63 -17.85 -1.02
N ARG A 69 -18.28 -18.90 -0.50
CA ARG A 69 -19.56 -19.38 -1.04
C ARG A 69 -20.70 -18.39 -0.80
N ALA A 70 -20.55 -17.49 0.17
CA ALA A 70 -21.49 -16.43 0.49
C ALA A 70 -21.02 -15.04 0.03
N HIS A 71 -19.82 -14.92 -0.54
CA HIS A 71 -19.23 -13.65 -0.99
C HIS A 71 -19.83 -13.17 -2.31
N SER A 72 -20.22 -11.89 -2.38
CA SER A 72 -20.93 -11.31 -3.54
C SER A 72 -20.25 -10.08 -4.18
N GLY A 73 -19.00 -9.78 -3.84
CA GLY A 73 -18.28 -8.62 -4.39
C GLY A 73 -18.02 -8.66 -5.90
N VAL A 74 -18.01 -7.49 -6.54
CA VAL A 74 -17.79 -7.36 -8.00
C VAL A 74 -16.32 -7.51 -8.42
N HIS A 75 -15.38 -7.40 -7.49
CA HIS A 75 -13.96 -7.49 -7.79
C HIS A 75 -13.52 -8.95 -8.04
N PRO A 76 -12.79 -9.25 -9.12
CA PRO A 76 -12.24 -10.59 -9.34
C PRO A 76 -11.36 -11.03 -8.15
N ARG A 77 -11.62 -12.23 -7.63
CA ARG A 77 -10.90 -12.81 -6.48
C ARG A 77 -10.65 -14.30 -6.67
N VAL A 78 -9.59 -14.80 -6.04
CA VAL A 78 -9.15 -16.20 -5.99
C VAL A 78 -9.39 -16.80 -4.60
N GLY A 79 -9.32 -15.99 -3.53
CA GLY A 79 -9.34 -16.49 -2.16
C GLY A 79 -9.85 -15.49 -1.12
N ALA A 80 -10.15 -16.01 0.08
CA ALA A 80 -10.49 -15.22 1.27
C ALA A 80 -9.38 -14.21 1.62
N ALA A 81 -8.13 -14.67 1.56
CA ALA A 81 -6.97 -13.82 1.33
C ALA A 81 -6.59 -13.95 -0.15
N ASP A 82 -6.91 -12.95 -0.95
CA ASP A 82 -6.80 -13.01 -2.41
C ASP A 82 -5.35 -12.85 -2.88
N VAL A 83 -4.73 -11.72 -2.55
CA VAL A 83 -3.36 -11.36 -2.95
C VAL A 83 -2.59 -10.87 -1.74
N VAL A 84 -1.37 -11.38 -1.56
CA VAL A 84 -0.48 -11.09 -0.43
C VAL A 84 0.91 -10.72 -0.97
N PRO A 85 1.10 -9.46 -1.42
CA PRO A 85 2.40 -8.95 -1.82
C PRO A 85 3.26 -8.59 -0.60
N LEU A 86 4.55 -8.91 -0.68
CA LEU A 86 5.61 -8.26 0.06
C LEU A 86 6.35 -7.30 -0.87
N VAL A 87 6.65 -6.10 -0.39
CA VAL A 87 7.22 -5.01 -1.18
C VAL A 87 8.49 -4.51 -0.48
N PRO A 88 9.67 -4.61 -1.11
CA PRO A 88 10.87 -3.99 -0.56
C PRO A 88 10.78 -2.47 -0.68
N LEU A 89 11.10 -1.76 0.39
CA LEU A 89 11.19 -0.30 0.44
C LEU A 89 12.61 0.15 0.82
N ALA A 90 12.97 1.39 0.49
CA ALA A 90 14.22 2.04 0.91
C ALA A 90 15.47 1.16 0.71
N GLY A 91 15.65 0.63 -0.51
CA GLY A 91 16.80 -0.18 -0.89
C GLY A 91 16.83 -1.60 -0.32
N ALA A 92 15.75 -2.07 0.31
CA ALA A 92 15.63 -3.47 0.70
C ALA A 92 15.74 -4.39 -0.54
N PRO A 93 16.43 -5.54 -0.44
CA PRO A 93 16.75 -6.34 -1.61
C PRO A 93 15.57 -7.25 -2.00
N MET A 94 15.32 -7.35 -3.31
CA MET A 94 14.16 -8.07 -3.87
C MET A 94 14.27 -9.57 -3.65
N ASP A 95 15.45 -10.16 -3.82
CA ASP A 95 15.73 -11.59 -3.60
C ASP A 95 15.35 -12.06 -2.19
N ARG A 96 15.69 -11.28 -1.16
CA ARG A 96 15.30 -11.54 0.23
C ARG A 96 13.78 -11.46 0.42
N THR A 97 13.14 -10.55 -0.31
CA THR A 97 11.68 -10.38 -0.29
C THR A 97 10.98 -11.56 -0.97
N VAL A 98 11.51 -12.04 -2.09
CA VAL A 98 11.07 -13.27 -2.78
C VAL A 98 11.19 -14.48 -1.87
N ALA A 99 12.34 -14.65 -1.20
CA ALA A 99 12.54 -15.75 -0.26
C ALA A 99 11.52 -15.72 0.89
N ALA A 100 11.23 -14.54 1.45
CA ALA A 100 10.20 -14.39 2.49
C ALA A 100 8.78 -14.66 1.96
N ALA A 101 8.46 -14.23 0.74
CA ALA A 101 7.16 -14.51 0.12
C ALA A 101 6.97 -16.02 -0.10
N ARG A 102 8.01 -16.72 -0.57
CA ARG A 102 7.99 -18.19 -0.73
C ARG A 102 7.81 -18.91 0.61
N GLY A 103 8.60 -18.55 1.63
CA GLY A 103 8.45 -19.13 2.97
C GLY A 103 7.09 -18.85 3.62
N LEU A 104 6.51 -17.67 3.37
CA LEU A 104 5.14 -17.35 3.80
C LEU A 104 4.11 -18.24 3.09
N GLY A 105 4.23 -18.44 1.77
CA GLY A 105 3.38 -19.35 1.01
C GLY A 105 3.47 -20.79 1.49
N GLU A 106 4.68 -21.32 1.67
CA GLU A 106 4.90 -22.66 2.24
C GLU A 106 4.22 -22.84 3.59
N ARG A 107 4.32 -21.82 4.46
CA ARG A 107 3.66 -21.81 5.75
C ARG A 107 2.13 -21.79 5.64
N ILE A 108 1.57 -20.96 4.75
CA ILE A 108 0.11 -20.92 4.49
C ILE A 108 -0.38 -22.29 4.04
N TRP A 109 0.28 -22.92 3.08
CA TRP A 109 -0.08 -24.26 2.63
C TRP A 109 0.00 -25.28 3.77
N ARG A 110 1.12 -25.31 4.50
CA ARG A 110 1.36 -26.30 5.56
C ARG A 110 0.38 -26.19 6.72
N GLU A 111 0.11 -24.98 7.20
CA GLU A 111 -0.68 -24.74 8.42
C GLU A 111 -2.18 -24.52 8.13
N LEU A 112 -2.54 -23.90 7.00
CA LEU A 112 -3.92 -23.54 6.68
C LEU A 112 -4.54 -24.39 5.56
N ARG A 113 -3.73 -25.21 4.87
CA ARG A 113 -4.17 -26.07 3.74
C ARG A 113 -4.87 -25.29 2.61
N VAL A 114 -4.54 -24.01 2.47
CA VAL A 114 -4.98 -23.17 1.35
C VAL A 114 -3.96 -23.29 0.22
N PRO A 115 -4.35 -23.67 -1.01
CA PRO A 115 -3.44 -23.70 -2.16
C PRO A 115 -2.84 -22.33 -2.44
N VAL A 116 -1.58 -22.32 -2.88
CA VAL A 116 -0.80 -21.10 -3.08
C VAL A 116 -0.36 -20.98 -4.53
N PHE A 117 -0.60 -19.79 -5.08
CA PHE A 117 0.02 -19.33 -6.32
C PHE A 117 1.11 -18.32 -5.99
N PHE A 118 2.33 -18.58 -6.40
CA PHE A 118 3.36 -17.56 -6.44
C PHE A 118 3.17 -16.67 -7.67
N TYR A 119 3.44 -15.37 -7.53
CA TYR A 119 3.31 -14.40 -8.62
C TYR A 119 4.39 -13.31 -8.57
N ALA A 120 4.46 -12.51 -9.63
CA ALA A 120 5.46 -11.47 -9.83
C ALA A 120 6.88 -12.04 -9.68
N GLU A 121 7.76 -11.37 -8.94
CA GLU A 121 9.17 -11.80 -8.78
C GLU A 121 9.30 -13.15 -8.06
N ALA A 122 8.27 -13.61 -7.35
CA ALA A 122 8.28 -14.92 -6.71
C ALA A 122 8.07 -16.09 -7.70
N ALA A 123 7.62 -15.80 -8.93
CA ALA A 123 7.34 -16.77 -9.98
C ALA A 123 7.68 -16.18 -11.37
N ASP A 124 8.91 -15.70 -11.55
CA ASP A 124 9.48 -15.28 -12.84
C ASP A 124 8.58 -14.31 -13.64
N GLY A 125 7.96 -13.35 -12.93
CA GLY A 125 7.11 -12.32 -13.54
C GLY A 125 5.67 -12.76 -13.84
N ARG A 126 5.22 -13.92 -13.33
CA ARG A 126 3.85 -14.42 -13.52
C ARG A 126 2.81 -13.36 -13.11
N ARG A 127 1.84 -13.11 -13.98
CA ARG A 127 0.80 -12.09 -13.78
C ARG A 127 -0.39 -12.65 -13.02
N LEU A 128 -0.96 -11.85 -12.12
CA LEU A 128 -2.21 -12.19 -11.42
C LEU A 128 -3.39 -12.44 -12.37
N ALA A 129 -3.41 -11.76 -13.52
CA ALA A 129 -4.44 -11.97 -14.54
C ALA A 129 -4.45 -13.41 -15.09
N ASP A 130 -3.28 -14.04 -15.23
CA ASP A 130 -3.18 -15.41 -15.73
C ASP A 130 -3.65 -16.44 -14.67
N ILE A 131 -3.37 -16.17 -13.40
CA ILE A 131 -3.89 -16.95 -12.26
C ILE A 131 -5.42 -16.83 -12.18
N ARG A 132 -5.95 -15.61 -12.19
CA ARG A 132 -7.39 -15.34 -12.13
C ARG A 132 -8.16 -15.90 -13.33
N ALA A 133 -7.49 -16.07 -14.49
CA ALA A 133 -8.04 -16.70 -15.67
C ALA A 133 -7.94 -18.24 -15.67
N GLY A 134 -7.39 -18.86 -14.61
CA GLY A 134 -7.25 -20.32 -14.50
C GLY A 134 -6.23 -20.93 -15.46
N ARG A 135 -5.28 -20.14 -15.97
CA ARG A 135 -4.28 -20.60 -16.96
C ARG A 135 -3.08 -21.33 -16.34
N VAL A 136 -2.99 -21.32 -15.02
CA VAL A 136 -1.88 -21.91 -14.26
C VAL A 136 -2.43 -22.74 -13.11
N ALA A 137 -1.71 -23.79 -12.74
CA ALA A 137 -1.99 -24.58 -11.54
C ALA A 137 -1.33 -23.92 -10.30
N PRO A 138 -1.83 -24.18 -9.08
CA PRO A 138 -1.16 -23.76 -7.85
C PRO A 138 0.25 -24.33 -7.77
N ASP A 139 1.20 -23.57 -7.24
CA ASP A 139 2.56 -24.04 -7.00
C ASP A 139 2.63 -24.94 -5.76
N LEU A 140 1.75 -24.69 -4.78
CA LEU A 140 1.60 -25.51 -3.58
C LEU A 140 0.13 -25.92 -3.39
N GLY A 141 -0.10 -27.20 -3.10
CA GLY A 141 -1.42 -27.76 -2.91
C GLY A 141 -2.05 -28.28 -4.20
N GLY A 142 -3.38 -28.29 -4.25
CA GLY A 142 -4.15 -28.85 -5.36
C GLY A 142 -5.48 -28.13 -5.54
N ALA A 143 -6.59 -28.83 -5.33
CA ALA A 143 -7.93 -28.23 -5.43
C ALA A 143 -8.10 -27.06 -4.44
N ALA A 144 -8.90 -26.06 -4.85
CA ALA A 144 -9.21 -24.89 -4.03
C ALA A 144 -9.81 -25.29 -2.67
N HIS A 145 -9.47 -24.52 -1.62
CA HIS A 145 -10.05 -24.70 -0.30
C HIS A 145 -11.57 -24.44 -0.36
N PRO A 146 -12.43 -25.29 0.22
CA PRO A 146 -13.89 -25.22 0.04
C PRO A 146 -14.53 -23.87 0.38
N THR A 147 -14.03 -23.18 1.41
CA THR A 147 -14.54 -21.88 1.86
C THR A 147 -13.59 -20.72 1.56
N ALA A 148 -12.29 -21.01 1.41
CA ALA A 148 -11.25 -19.98 1.40
C ALA A 148 -10.58 -19.80 0.03
N GLY A 149 -10.88 -20.66 -0.94
CA GLY A 149 -10.31 -20.61 -2.28
C GLY A 149 -8.81 -20.91 -2.27
N ALA A 150 -8.04 -20.05 -2.93
CA ALA A 150 -6.58 -20.12 -2.96
C ALA A 150 -5.96 -18.72 -2.79
N VAL A 151 -4.70 -18.64 -2.39
CA VAL A 151 -4.01 -17.36 -2.14
C VAL A 151 -2.92 -17.10 -3.17
N CYS A 152 -2.82 -15.86 -3.65
CA CYS A 152 -1.69 -15.41 -4.47
C CYS A 152 -0.65 -14.72 -3.57
N VAL A 153 0.55 -15.29 -3.42
CA VAL A 153 1.63 -14.72 -2.60
C VAL A 153 2.77 -14.27 -3.50
N GLY A 154 3.34 -13.09 -3.29
CA GLY A 154 4.38 -12.61 -4.19
C GLY A 154 5.28 -11.55 -3.60
N ALA A 155 6.33 -11.24 -4.33
CA ALA A 155 7.19 -10.09 -4.09
C ALA A 155 7.15 -9.19 -5.32
N ARG A 156 6.99 -7.88 -5.12
CA ARG A 156 6.90 -6.92 -6.21
C ARG A 156 7.41 -5.55 -5.81
N ARG A 157 7.67 -4.70 -6.80
CA ARG A 157 7.87 -3.25 -6.61
C ARG A 157 6.57 -2.58 -6.10
N PRO A 158 6.65 -1.34 -5.57
CA PRO A 158 5.47 -0.56 -5.21
C PRO A 158 4.43 -0.49 -6.34
N LEU A 159 3.17 -0.45 -5.97
CA LEU A 159 2.02 -0.39 -6.88
C LEU A 159 1.00 0.55 -6.26
N VAL A 160 0.42 1.43 -7.08
CA VAL A 160 -0.63 2.35 -6.65
C VAL A 160 -1.96 1.90 -7.26
N ALA A 161 -2.94 1.57 -6.42
CA ALA A 161 -4.31 1.33 -6.86
C ALA A 161 -5.05 2.66 -6.86
N TYR A 162 -5.44 3.12 -8.05
CA TYR A 162 -5.97 4.46 -8.27
C TYR A 162 -7.16 4.41 -9.23
N ASN A 163 -8.27 4.99 -8.82
CA ASN A 163 -9.51 4.99 -9.56
C ASN A 163 -9.88 6.42 -9.94
N VAL A 164 -10.63 6.56 -11.04
CA VAL A 164 -11.28 7.80 -11.42
C VAL A 164 -12.75 7.53 -11.69
N VAL A 165 -13.63 8.18 -10.94
CA VAL A 165 -15.08 7.99 -11.00
C VAL A 165 -15.73 9.12 -11.81
N PHE A 166 -16.53 8.75 -12.79
CA PHE A 166 -17.24 9.66 -13.69
C PHE A 166 -18.75 9.50 -13.53
N ALA A 167 -19.48 10.61 -13.31
CA ALA A 167 -20.93 10.58 -13.09
C ALA A 167 -21.74 10.34 -14.37
N GLY A 168 -21.22 10.72 -15.53
CA GLY A 168 -21.94 10.67 -16.81
C GLY A 168 -21.25 9.89 -17.92
N LEU A 169 -20.24 9.07 -17.59
CA LEU A 169 -19.51 8.29 -18.59
C LEU A 169 -20.21 6.95 -18.82
N PRO A 170 -20.72 6.63 -20.02
CA PRO A 170 -21.28 5.31 -20.29
C PRO A 170 -20.24 4.21 -20.12
N LEU A 171 -20.63 3.03 -19.61
CA LEU A 171 -19.70 1.91 -19.40
C LEU A 171 -18.91 1.53 -20.67
N ALA A 172 -19.54 1.61 -21.84
CA ALA A 172 -18.87 1.35 -23.11
C ALA A 172 -17.70 2.32 -23.36
N ALA A 173 -17.89 3.61 -23.08
CA ALA A 173 -16.85 4.62 -23.14
C ALA A 173 -15.80 4.41 -22.04
N GLY A 174 -16.22 4.07 -20.81
CA GLY A 174 -15.30 3.71 -19.72
C GLY A 174 -14.37 2.54 -20.08
N ARG A 175 -14.88 1.52 -20.78
CA ARG A 175 -14.07 0.40 -21.29
C ARG A 175 -13.06 0.84 -22.36
N GLN A 176 -13.41 1.81 -23.21
CA GLN A 176 -12.49 2.40 -24.18
C GLN A 176 -11.39 3.21 -23.47
N VAL A 177 -11.74 4.01 -22.46
CA VAL A 177 -10.78 4.73 -21.62
C VAL A 177 -9.83 3.72 -20.96
N ALA A 178 -10.34 2.69 -20.28
CA ALA A 178 -9.52 1.67 -19.64
C ALA A 178 -8.60 0.93 -20.65
N ALA A 179 -9.09 0.66 -21.87
CA ALA A 179 -8.26 0.06 -22.90
C ALA A 179 -7.09 0.98 -23.30
N ALA A 180 -7.34 2.26 -23.55
CA ALA A 180 -6.33 3.24 -23.91
C ALA A 180 -5.35 3.54 -22.75
N MET A 181 -5.81 3.49 -21.49
CA MET A 181 -4.94 3.65 -20.33
C MET A 181 -3.88 2.54 -20.24
N ARG A 182 -4.15 1.32 -20.73
CA ARG A 182 -3.18 0.21 -20.72
C ARG A 182 -2.01 0.39 -21.68
N GLU A 183 -2.08 1.38 -22.58
CA GLU A 183 -0.95 1.77 -23.42
C GLU A 183 0.10 2.58 -22.65
N LEU A 184 -0.24 3.11 -21.47
CA LEU A 184 0.72 3.78 -20.59
C LEU A 184 1.65 2.76 -19.90
N PRO A 185 2.93 3.08 -19.69
CA PRO A 185 3.86 2.19 -19.04
C PRO A 185 3.39 1.75 -17.65
N GLY A 186 3.28 0.43 -17.47
CA GLY A 186 2.94 -0.14 -16.17
C GLY A 186 1.50 0.09 -15.71
N VAL A 187 0.58 0.54 -16.57
CA VAL A 187 -0.83 0.73 -16.20
C VAL A 187 -1.66 -0.50 -16.55
N GLN A 188 -2.35 -1.03 -15.55
CA GLN A 188 -3.45 -1.98 -15.75
C GLN A 188 -4.75 -1.25 -15.46
N ALA A 189 -5.78 -1.45 -16.28
CA ALA A 189 -7.04 -0.76 -16.10
C ALA A 189 -8.26 -1.62 -16.45
N LEU A 190 -9.34 -1.38 -15.71
CA LEU A 190 -10.68 -1.94 -15.90
C LEU A 190 -11.72 -0.84 -15.73
N ALA A 191 -12.95 -1.11 -16.17
CA ALA A 191 -14.08 -0.21 -16.02
C ALA A 191 -15.25 -0.94 -15.37
N PHE A 192 -15.83 -0.33 -14.33
CA PHE A 192 -16.94 -0.85 -13.54
C PHE A 192 -18.09 0.14 -13.50
N VAL A 193 -19.31 -0.37 -13.33
CA VAL A 193 -20.48 0.43 -12.98
C VAL A 193 -20.63 0.39 -11.47
N LEU A 194 -20.65 1.55 -10.84
CA LEU A 194 -20.89 1.72 -9.42
C LEU A 194 -22.37 2.03 -9.15
N PRO A 195 -22.84 1.89 -7.90
CA PRO A 195 -24.16 2.36 -7.50
C PRO A 195 -24.40 3.82 -7.88
N GLY A 196 -25.64 4.12 -8.30
CA GLY A 196 -26.02 5.44 -8.80
C GLY A 196 -25.67 5.69 -10.27
N GLY A 197 -25.30 4.65 -11.04
CA GLY A 197 -25.06 4.75 -12.49
C GLY A 197 -23.73 5.41 -12.86
N ARG A 198 -22.82 5.57 -11.90
CA ARG A 198 -21.48 6.14 -12.10
C ARG A 198 -20.58 5.08 -12.73
N THR A 199 -19.63 5.50 -13.56
CA THR A 199 -18.61 4.61 -14.13
C THR A 199 -17.27 4.90 -13.48
N GLN A 200 -16.62 3.87 -12.96
CA GLN A 200 -15.27 3.95 -12.41
C GLN A 200 -14.29 3.35 -13.41
N VAL A 201 -13.24 4.09 -13.74
CA VAL A 201 -12.03 3.55 -14.38
C VAL A 201 -11.07 3.21 -13.25
N SER A 202 -10.94 1.91 -12.95
CA SER A 202 -10.06 1.42 -11.90
C SER A 202 -8.70 1.04 -12.48
N MET A 203 -7.63 1.50 -11.86
CA MET A 203 -6.27 1.32 -12.37
C MET A 203 -5.32 0.79 -11.29
N ASN A 204 -4.38 -0.06 -11.71
CA ASN A 204 -3.17 -0.35 -10.95
C ASN A 204 -1.97 0.21 -11.70
N LEU A 205 -1.28 1.17 -11.09
CA LEU A 205 -0.01 1.72 -11.56
C LEU A 205 1.11 0.85 -10.99
N THR A 206 1.59 -0.11 -11.79
CA THR A 206 2.61 -1.10 -11.40
C THR A 206 4.04 -0.58 -11.51
N ARG A 207 4.22 0.57 -12.17
CA ARG A 207 5.47 1.32 -12.29
C ARG A 207 5.21 2.80 -12.00
N PRO A 208 4.89 3.14 -10.73
CA PRO A 208 4.52 4.51 -10.36
C PRO A 208 5.66 5.53 -10.52
N ASP A 209 6.88 5.06 -10.76
CA ASP A 209 8.06 5.83 -11.16
C ASP A 209 8.07 6.21 -12.66
N GLU A 210 7.40 5.44 -13.53
CA GLU A 210 7.25 5.72 -14.96
C GLU A 210 5.92 6.41 -15.29
N THR A 211 4.86 6.11 -14.54
CA THR A 211 3.54 6.74 -14.68
C THR A 211 2.99 7.07 -13.30
N ALA A 212 3.11 8.33 -12.91
CA ALA A 212 2.64 8.82 -11.61
C ALA A 212 1.14 9.10 -11.62
N VAL A 213 0.56 9.31 -10.43
CA VAL A 213 -0.87 9.59 -10.25
C VAL A 213 -1.34 10.84 -11.02
N PRO A 214 -0.61 11.98 -11.01
CA PRO A 214 -1.02 13.15 -11.79
C PRO A 214 -1.16 12.86 -13.29
N ASP A 215 -0.23 12.09 -13.86
CA ASP A 215 -0.23 11.75 -15.29
C ASP A 215 -1.36 10.80 -15.64
N ALA A 216 -1.57 9.76 -14.82
CA ALA A 216 -2.67 8.82 -14.99
C ALA A 216 -4.04 9.52 -14.86
N TYR A 217 -4.20 10.42 -13.88
CA TYR A 217 -5.42 11.20 -13.69
C TYR A 217 -5.70 12.12 -14.88
N ALA A 218 -4.71 12.89 -15.32
CA ALA A 218 -4.84 13.80 -16.44
C ALA A 218 -5.23 13.04 -17.72
N ARG A 219 -4.56 11.92 -18.01
CA ARG A 219 -4.84 11.11 -19.18
C ARG A 219 -6.23 10.47 -19.14
N ALA A 220 -6.66 9.96 -18.00
CA ALA A 220 -8.00 9.40 -17.84
C ALA A 220 -9.09 10.46 -18.07
N CYS A 221 -8.93 11.67 -17.53
CA CYS A 221 -9.88 12.76 -17.74
C CYS A 221 -9.92 13.25 -19.19
N GLU A 222 -8.75 13.34 -19.84
CA GLU A 222 -8.64 13.69 -21.27
C GLU A 222 -9.40 12.68 -22.14
N LEU A 223 -9.12 11.38 -21.97
CA LEU A 223 -9.78 10.31 -22.72
C LEU A 223 -11.29 10.24 -22.46
N ALA A 224 -11.72 10.55 -21.24
CA ALA A 224 -13.14 10.59 -20.87
C ALA A 224 -13.85 11.89 -21.32
N GLY A 225 -13.12 12.90 -21.79
CA GLY A 225 -13.67 14.21 -22.16
C GLY A 225 -14.28 15.00 -21.01
N SER A 226 -14.00 14.64 -19.76
CA SER A 226 -14.57 15.26 -18.57
C SER A 226 -13.68 15.04 -17.34
N ARG A 227 -13.83 15.86 -16.31
CA ARG A 227 -13.13 15.63 -15.03
C ARG A 227 -13.84 14.54 -14.25
N GLY A 228 -13.09 13.57 -13.77
CA GLY A 228 -13.57 12.57 -12.82
C GLY A 228 -13.14 12.87 -11.39
N ALA A 229 -13.83 12.26 -10.43
CA ALA A 229 -13.45 12.28 -9.03
C ALA A 229 -12.30 11.27 -8.81
N PRO A 230 -11.14 11.71 -8.29
CA PRO A 230 -10.03 10.81 -8.01
C PRO A 230 -10.28 10.00 -6.74
N GLU A 231 -9.80 8.76 -6.70
CA GLU A 231 -9.91 7.88 -5.55
C GLU A 231 -8.65 7.02 -5.42
N LEU A 232 -7.94 7.17 -4.31
CA LEU A 232 -6.81 6.31 -3.96
C LEU A 232 -7.32 5.11 -3.14
N VAL A 233 -6.90 3.91 -3.51
CA VAL A 233 -7.14 2.68 -2.73
C VAL A 233 -5.85 2.31 -2.02
N GLY A 234 -5.84 2.41 -0.69
CA GLY A 234 -4.65 2.22 0.13
C GLY A 234 -3.73 3.44 0.12
N LEU A 235 -2.42 3.22 -0.05
CA LEU A 235 -1.40 4.26 0.05
C LEU A 235 -0.64 4.45 -1.28
N CYS A 236 -0.06 5.63 -1.44
CA CYS A 236 0.73 6.05 -2.60
C CYS A 236 2.13 6.50 -2.16
N PRO A 237 3.21 6.06 -2.83
CA PRO A 237 4.54 6.65 -2.63
C PRO A 237 4.49 8.17 -2.86
N ALA A 238 5.08 8.95 -1.97
CA ALA A 238 4.98 10.41 -1.99
C ALA A 238 5.45 11.02 -3.32
N ALA A 239 6.47 10.43 -3.95
CA ALA A 239 7.00 10.90 -5.23
C ALA A 239 6.04 10.68 -6.42
N SER A 240 5.09 9.75 -6.29
CA SER A 240 4.07 9.44 -7.30
C SER A 240 2.71 10.07 -6.99
N ALA A 241 2.57 10.71 -5.83
CA ALA A 241 1.29 11.16 -5.31
C ALA A 241 0.75 12.37 -6.09
N GLY A 242 -0.58 12.49 -6.10
CA GLY A 242 -1.28 13.50 -6.88
C GLY A 242 -2.73 13.69 -6.42
N PRO A 243 -3.64 14.10 -7.33
CA PRO A 243 -5.05 14.31 -7.00
C PRO A 243 -5.65 13.11 -6.24
N GLY A 244 -6.31 13.36 -5.13
CA GLY A 244 -6.95 12.33 -4.29
C GLY A 244 -6.00 11.53 -3.38
N CYS A 245 -4.71 11.90 -3.29
CA CYS A 245 -3.75 11.21 -2.43
C CYS A 245 -3.48 11.93 -1.08
N ASP A 246 -4.23 12.99 -0.74
CA ASP A 246 -4.08 13.69 0.54
C ASP A 246 -4.34 12.73 1.72
N GLY A 247 -3.44 12.74 2.70
CA GLY A 247 -3.42 11.74 3.78
C GLY A 247 -3.04 10.33 3.32
N GLY A 248 -2.87 10.06 2.04
CA GLY A 248 -2.56 8.75 1.47
C GLY A 248 -1.07 8.50 1.22
N LEU A 249 -0.18 9.37 1.71
CA LEU A 249 1.25 9.28 1.44
C LEU A 249 1.91 8.16 2.26
N LEU A 250 2.47 7.15 1.60
CA LEU A 250 3.08 5.97 2.23
C LEU A 250 4.14 6.36 3.26
N GLU A 251 5.09 7.21 2.88
CA GLU A 251 6.19 7.63 3.74
C GLU A 251 5.70 8.47 4.94
N ALA A 252 4.70 9.32 4.73
CA ALA A 252 4.10 10.09 5.82
C ALA A 252 3.38 9.16 6.81
N ARG A 253 2.67 8.14 6.32
CA ARG A 253 2.05 7.08 7.15
C ARG A 253 3.09 6.27 7.92
N ILE A 254 4.23 5.95 7.31
CA ILE A 254 5.35 5.28 8.01
C ILE A 254 5.86 6.15 9.17
N ALA A 255 6.13 7.44 8.93
CA ALA A 255 6.57 8.33 10.00
C ALA A 255 5.47 8.53 11.07
N GLY A 256 4.21 8.60 10.64
CA GLY A 256 3.04 8.63 11.51
C GLY A 256 2.96 7.42 12.44
N LEU A 257 3.22 6.21 11.91
CA LEU A 257 3.30 4.98 12.68
C LEU A 257 4.40 5.04 13.75
N VAL A 258 5.57 5.57 13.39
CA VAL A 258 6.67 5.73 14.36
C VAL A 258 6.26 6.69 15.48
N GLY A 259 5.60 7.80 15.16
CA GLY A 259 5.01 8.71 16.16
C GLY A 259 4.04 8.00 17.11
N ARG A 260 3.13 7.17 16.57
CA ARG A 260 2.19 6.36 17.38
C ARG A 260 2.91 5.35 18.28
N ARG A 261 3.88 4.60 17.75
CA ARG A 261 4.67 3.62 18.51
C ARG A 261 5.45 4.28 19.63
N GLY A 262 6.09 5.43 19.35
CA GLY A 262 6.79 6.21 20.35
C GLY A 262 5.86 6.74 21.45
N ALA A 263 4.69 7.26 21.06
CA ALA A 263 3.69 7.74 22.00
C ALA A 263 3.16 6.65 22.95
N ALA A 264 3.01 5.42 22.45
CA ALA A 264 2.53 4.27 23.23
C ALA A 264 3.49 3.86 24.38
N VAL A 265 4.78 4.17 24.26
CA VAL A 265 5.80 3.85 25.28
C VAL A 265 6.30 5.06 26.07
N ALA A 266 6.06 6.27 25.56
CA ALA A 266 6.38 7.52 26.24
C ALA A 266 5.38 7.84 27.36
N ARG A 267 5.68 8.87 28.17
CA ARG A 267 4.80 9.38 29.24
C ARG A 267 4.59 10.89 29.14
N GLY A 268 3.49 11.38 29.71
CA GLY A 268 3.23 12.81 29.90
C GLY A 268 3.20 13.62 28.59
N GLU A 269 3.86 14.78 28.62
CA GLU A 269 3.92 15.71 27.48
C GLU A 269 4.57 15.08 26.24
N LEU A 270 5.63 14.27 26.42
CA LEU A 270 6.30 13.62 25.30
C LEU A 270 5.36 12.68 24.54
N ALA A 271 4.54 11.90 25.24
CA ALA A 271 3.57 11.01 24.60
C ALA A 271 2.54 11.80 23.79
N ARG A 272 2.00 12.89 24.34
CA ARG A 272 1.07 13.79 23.63
C ARG A 272 1.71 14.40 22.39
N ARG A 273 2.96 14.85 22.49
CA ARG A 273 3.71 15.41 21.37
C ARG A 273 3.95 14.39 20.27
N LEU A 274 4.48 13.20 20.58
CA LEU A 274 4.70 12.13 19.61
C LEU A 274 3.41 11.70 18.90
N ALA A 275 2.30 11.65 19.64
CA ALA A 275 0.99 11.34 19.08
C ALA A 275 0.48 12.45 18.14
N ALA A 276 0.70 13.72 18.50
CA ALA A 276 0.31 14.86 17.66
C ALA A 276 1.13 14.93 16.37
N GLU A 277 2.46 14.74 16.46
CA GLU A 277 3.33 14.61 15.27
C GLU A 277 2.87 13.43 14.40
N GLY A 278 2.58 12.29 15.01
CA GLY A 278 2.12 11.11 14.30
C GLY A 278 0.81 11.32 13.53
N ARG A 279 -0.17 12.03 14.14
CA ARG A 279 -1.43 12.39 13.49
C ARG A 279 -1.23 13.35 12.33
N PHE A 280 -0.45 14.42 12.53
CA PHE A 280 -0.16 15.38 11.47
C PHE A 280 0.42 14.70 10.23
N LEU A 281 1.38 13.79 10.42
CA LEU A 281 1.99 13.06 9.32
C LEU A 281 1.02 12.09 8.63
N CYS A 282 0.04 11.55 9.35
CA CYS A 282 -0.99 10.71 8.73
C CYS A 282 -1.96 11.51 7.85
N ASP A 283 -2.18 12.79 8.17
CA ASP A 283 -3.10 13.68 7.45
C ASP A 283 -2.38 14.59 6.44
N LEU A 284 -1.12 14.27 6.12
CA LEU A 284 -0.26 15.10 5.29
C LEU A 284 -0.81 15.24 3.87
N ALA A 285 -1.02 16.49 3.44
CA ALA A 285 -1.44 16.81 2.08
C ALA A 285 -0.30 16.68 1.05
N THR A 286 -0.67 16.48 -0.21
CA THR A 286 0.21 16.29 -1.38
C THR A 286 0.91 17.57 -1.85
N GLY A 287 0.65 18.71 -1.22
CA GLY A 287 1.25 20.00 -1.58
C GLY A 287 2.79 19.99 -1.50
N PRO A 288 3.51 20.62 -2.43
CA PRO A 288 4.98 20.60 -2.41
C PRO A 288 5.62 21.13 -1.12
N GLU A 289 5.06 22.20 -0.54
CA GLU A 289 5.57 22.78 0.71
C GLU A 289 5.17 21.93 1.93
N THR A 290 3.98 21.33 1.91
CA THR A 290 3.52 20.43 2.99
C THR A 290 4.32 19.13 2.99
N VAL A 291 4.70 18.59 1.83
CA VAL A 291 5.60 17.43 1.74
C VAL A 291 6.97 17.75 2.33
N LEU A 292 7.52 18.94 2.07
CA LEU A 292 8.77 19.38 2.69
C LEU A 292 8.64 19.50 4.22
N GLU A 293 7.56 20.10 4.72
CA GLU A 293 7.28 20.17 6.16
C GLU A 293 7.15 18.76 6.78
N GLY A 294 6.46 17.85 6.11
CA GLY A 294 6.34 16.46 6.53
C GLY A 294 7.70 15.77 6.65
N ALA A 295 8.60 15.99 5.69
CA ALA A 295 9.96 15.46 5.75
C ALA A 295 10.73 15.99 6.97
N GLU A 296 10.63 17.27 7.28
CA GLU A 296 11.27 17.91 8.43
C GLU A 296 10.72 17.39 9.76
N ARG A 297 9.39 17.24 9.86
CA ARG A 297 8.75 16.71 11.06
C ARG A 297 9.06 15.23 11.27
N ALA A 298 9.08 14.44 10.21
CA ALA A 298 9.55 13.06 10.27
C ALA A 298 11.03 12.98 10.72
N ALA A 299 11.90 13.87 10.23
CA ALA A 299 13.30 13.93 10.68
C ALA A 299 13.43 14.35 12.15
N ALA A 300 12.57 15.26 12.62
CA ALA A 300 12.52 15.73 14.00
C ALA A 300 12.05 14.65 14.98
N LEU A 301 11.16 13.74 14.56
CA LEU A 301 10.75 12.57 15.38
C LEU A 301 11.95 11.75 15.85
N ARG A 302 12.98 11.57 15.01
CA ARG A 302 14.20 10.86 15.40
C ARG A 302 14.91 11.55 16.58
N GLY A 303 14.98 12.88 16.55
CA GLY A 303 15.57 13.67 17.64
C GLY A 303 14.80 13.53 18.95
N LEU A 304 13.46 13.58 18.89
CA LEU A 304 12.60 13.38 20.05
C LEU A 304 12.77 11.99 20.65
N LEU A 305 12.77 10.95 19.82
CA LEU A 305 12.94 9.57 20.27
C LEU A 305 14.33 9.33 20.87
N ARG A 306 15.39 9.84 20.24
CA ARG A 306 16.77 9.71 20.77
C ARG A 306 16.94 10.44 22.09
N GLY A 307 16.49 11.69 22.18
CA GLY A 307 16.58 12.48 23.41
C GLY A 307 15.82 11.86 24.59
N ALA A 308 14.80 11.06 24.31
CA ALA A 308 14.01 10.34 25.30
C ALA A 308 14.49 8.90 25.57
N GLY A 309 15.54 8.42 24.90
CA GLY A 309 15.99 7.02 25.01
C GLY A 309 14.99 5.99 24.45
N LEU A 310 14.09 6.41 23.54
CA LEU A 310 13.05 5.58 22.92
C LEU A 310 13.39 5.14 21.49
N ALA A 311 14.52 5.60 20.95
CA ALA A 311 14.98 5.21 19.64
C ALA A 311 15.42 3.73 19.63
N THR A 312 14.93 2.99 18.64
CA THR A 312 15.36 1.61 18.37
C THR A 312 15.82 1.51 16.91
N PRO A 313 16.66 0.54 16.54
CA PRO A 313 17.07 0.33 15.15
C PRO A 313 15.87 0.21 14.20
N ASP A 314 14.81 -0.47 14.62
CA ASP A 314 13.59 -0.65 13.84
C ASP A 314 12.88 0.69 13.57
N LEU A 315 12.72 1.53 14.60
CA LEU A 315 12.08 2.86 14.43
C LEU A 315 12.96 3.82 13.62
N GLU A 316 14.28 3.76 13.79
CA GLU A 316 15.21 4.58 13.00
C GLU A 316 15.20 4.17 11.52
N ALA A 317 15.15 2.89 11.20
CA ALA A 317 15.05 2.40 9.83
C ALA A 317 13.74 2.86 9.16
N LEU A 318 12.61 2.82 9.89
CA LEU A 318 11.32 3.33 9.41
C LEU A 318 11.36 4.84 9.15
N LEU A 319 11.90 5.63 10.08
CA LEU A 319 12.04 7.08 9.90
C LEU A 319 12.99 7.43 8.77
N TYR A 320 14.10 6.69 8.61
CA TYR A 320 15.02 6.91 7.51
C TYR A 320 14.32 6.72 6.16
N ALA A 321 13.59 5.60 5.98
CA ALA A 321 12.82 5.35 4.78
C ALA A 321 11.78 6.45 4.52
N ALA A 322 11.05 6.87 5.56
CA ALA A 322 10.05 7.92 5.44
C ALA A 322 10.63 9.27 5.05
N VAL A 323 11.70 9.71 5.73
CA VAL A 323 12.36 10.99 5.43
C VAL A 323 12.99 10.97 4.05
N GLN A 324 13.63 9.85 3.66
CA GLN A 324 14.21 9.70 2.33
C GLN A 324 13.16 9.87 1.24
N GLY A 325 12.02 9.16 1.32
CA GLY A 325 11.00 9.23 0.27
C GLY A 325 10.24 10.56 0.26
N LEU A 326 9.91 11.14 1.42
CA LEU A 326 9.32 12.49 1.48
C LEU A 326 10.27 13.55 0.93
N ARG A 327 11.56 13.48 1.27
CA ARG A 327 12.59 14.39 0.74
C ARG A 327 12.75 14.22 -0.78
N GLY A 328 12.73 12.98 -1.28
CA GLY A 328 12.78 12.69 -2.71
C GLY A 328 11.57 13.21 -3.48
N ALA A 329 10.41 13.29 -2.82
CA ALA A 329 9.17 13.82 -3.39
C ALA A 329 9.10 15.36 -3.46
N VAL A 330 10.03 16.09 -2.82
CA VAL A 330 10.05 17.56 -2.87
C VAL A 330 10.44 18.03 -4.28
N PRO A 331 9.59 18.77 -5.01
CA PRO A 331 9.90 19.22 -6.37
C PRO A 331 11.07 20.20 -6.43
N ALA A 332 11.79 20.24 -7.55
CA ALA A 332 12.96 21.10 -7.74
C ALA A 332 12.68 22.59 -7.48
N THR A 333 11.48 23.07 -7.84
CA THR A 333 11.02 24.45 -7.58
C THR A 333 10.96 24.76 -6.09
N THR A 334 10.38 23.87 -5.30
CA THR A 334 10.34 23.96 -3.83
C THR A 334 11.74 23.85 -3.23
N GLN A 335 12.58 22.95 -3.76
CA GLN A 335 13.97 22.84 -3.31
C GLN A 335 14.77 24.12 -3.54
N ALA A 336 14.60 24.76 -4.70
CA ALA A 336 15.27 26.01 -5.02
C ALA A 336 14.81 27.15 -4.08
N ARG A 337 13.50 27.24 -3.82
CA ARG A 337 12.89 28.24 -2.92
C ARG A 337 13.32 28.07 -1.47
N PHE A 338 13.43 26.82 -1.00
CA PHE A 338 13.71 26.49 0.40
C PHE A 338 15.06 25.77 0.58
N ARG A 339 16.10 26.22 -0.13
CA ARG A 339 17.42 25.57 -0.16
C ARG A 339 18.01 25.28 1.23
N GLY A 340 17.92 26.23 2.16
CA GLY A 340 18.47 26.07 3.51
C GLY A 340 17.79 24.93 4.30
N ARG A 341 16.46 24.84 4.20
CA ARG A 341 15.65 23.76 4.80
C ARG A 341 16.02 22.39 4.22
N VAL A 342 16.11 22.33 2.89
CA VAL A 342 16.52 21.13 2.17
C VAL A 342 17.93 20.66 2.57
N GLN A 343 18.90 21.58 2.69
CA GLN A 343 20.25 21.23 3.11
C GLN A 343 20.31 20.65 4.54
N VAL A 344 19.41 21.06 5.43
CA VAL A 344 19.30 20.46 6.78
C VAL A 344 18.86 19.01 6.67
N LEU A 345 17.84 18.72 5.86
CA LEU A 345 17.38 17.35 5.59
C LEU A 345 18.46 16.49 4.94
N ASP A 346 19.16 17.02 3.94
CA ASP A 346 20.21 16.28 3.25
C ASP A 346 21.37 15.93 4.20
N ARG A 347 21.74 16.85 5.10
CA ARG A 347 22.71 16.56 6.18
C ARG A 347 22.19 15.52 7.16
N TRP A 348 20.90 15.53 7.49
CA TRP A 348 20.30 14.52 8.36
C TRP A 348 20.39 13.13 7.74
N LEU A 349 20.09 13.01 6.44
CA LEU A 349 20.17 11.77 5.67
C LEU A 349 21.61 11.27 5.54
N ALA A 350 22.56 12.17 5.31
CA ALA A 350 23.99 11.85 5.21
C ALA A 350 24.60 11.35 6.54
N ARG A 351 24.06 11.79 7.69
CA ARG A 351 24.47 11.32 9.03
C ARG A 351 23.83 9.98 9.43
N GLY A 352 23.06 9.37 8.54
CA GLY A 352 22.35 8.12 8.78
C GLY A 352 23.24 6.88 8.69
N ASP A 353 24.35 6.83 9.43
CA ASP A 353 24.99 5.54 9.76
C ASP A 353 23.93 4.70 10.47
N LEU A 354 23.39 3.71 9.74
CA LEU A 354 22.39 2.74 10.15
C LEU A 354 23.06 1.47 10.65
#